data_AF-A0A1H0T3V7-F1
#
_entry.id   AF-A0A1H0T3V7-F1
#
_cell.length_a   1.000
_cell.length_b   1.000
_cell.length_c   1.000
_cell.angle_alpha   90.00
_cell.angle_beta   90.00
_cell.angle_gamma   90.00
#
_symmetry.space_group_name_H-M   'P 1'
#
loop_
_entity.id
_entity.type
_entity.pdbx_description
1 polymer ?
#
loop_
_entity_poly.entity_id
_entity_poly.type
_entity_poly.pdbx_seq_one_letter_code
_entity_poly.pdbx_strand_id
1 'polypeptide(L)'
;MITDDELCRKVIEVLAQEFELDPEEMVPEATLYDDLGLDSLDAVDMVVVLEKTFGMKVTDEAALRSIRTVDDLMQFVIRLRAEQSRA
;
A
#
# COMPACT_ATOMS: atom_id res chain seq x y z
N MET A 1 1.94 19.91 -3.49
CA MET A 1 1.17 18.71 -3.88
C MET A 1 2.15 17.57 -3.89
N ILE A 2 1.92 16.51 -3.10
CA ILE A 2 2.70 15.28 -3.24
C ILE A 2 2.41 14.69 -4.63
N THR A 3 3.38 14.20 -5.38
CA THR A 3 3.11 13.50 -6.66
C THR A 3 2.78 12.03 -6.42
N ASP A 4 2.26 11.33 -7.42
CA ASP A 4 1.94 9.90 -7.27
C ASP A 4 3.20 9.08 -7.04
N ASP A 5 4.30 9.41 -7.72
CA ASP A 5 5.64 8.83 -7.47
C ASP A 5 6.12 9.05 -6.02
N GLU A 6 5.94 10.26 -5.47
CA GLU A 6 6.33 10.56 -4.09
C GLU A 6 5.46 9.81 -3.08
N LEU A 7 4.17 9.65 -3.36
CA LEU A 7 3.26 8.87 -2.54
C LEU A 7 3.67 7.39 -2.53
N CYS A 8 3.90 6.79 -3.69
CA CYS A 8 4.32 5.40 -3.83
C CYS A 8 5.64 5.13 -3.09
N ARG A 9 6.66 6.00 -3.25
CA ARG A 9 7.91 5.87 -2.49
C ARG A 9 7.67 5.90 -0.99
N LYS A 10 6.84 6.83 -0.52
CA LYS A 10 6.57 6.96 0.91
C LYS A 10 5.79 5.77 1.46
N VAL A 11 4.89 5.19 0.66
CA VAL A 11 4.22 3.94 1.01
C VAL A 11 5.23 2.80 1.13
N ILE A 12 6.09 2.62 0.13
CA ILE A 12 7.13 1.59 0.14
C ILE A 12 8.05 1.75 1.37
N GLU A 13 8.53 2.96 1.66
CA GLU A 13 9.38 3.23 2.83
C GLU A 13 8.69 2.86 4.14
N VAL A 14 7.43 3.26 4.32
CA VAL A 14 6.66 2.98 5.53
C VAL A 14 6.42 1.48 5.68
N LEU A 15 6.05 0.79 4.60
CA LEU A 15 5.79 -0.65 4.65
C LEU A 15 7.08 -1.45 4.84
N ALA A 16 8.17 -1.08 4.18
CA ALA A 16 9.48 -1.69 4.40
C ALA A 16 9.93 -1.56 5.86
N GLN A 17 9.64 -0.43 6.51
CA GLN A 17 9.95 -0.24 7.92
C GLN A 17 9.03 -1.03 8.87
N GLU A 18 7.72 -1.01 8.63
CA GLU A 18 6.75 -1.66 9.52
C GLU A 18 6.76 -3.20 9.39
N PHE A 19 7.05 -3.71 8.20
CA PHE A 19 7.08 -5.15 7.89
C PHE A 19 8.50 -5.72 7.77
N GLU A 20 9.54 -4.92 8.07
CA GLU A 20 10.96 -5.32 7.96
C GLU A 20 11.34 -5.89 6.58
N LEU A 21 10.74 -5.34 5.52
CA LEU A 21 10.98 -5.77 4.14
C LEU A 21 12.12 -4.98 3.49
N ASP A 22 12.74 -5.55 2.46
CA ASP A 22 13.71 -4.86 1.63
C ASP A 22 12.99 -4.00 0.56
N PRO A 23 13.19 -2.66 0.53
CA PRO A 23 12.64 -1.81 -0.53
C PRO A 23 13.08 -2.22 -1.93
N GLU A 24 14.23 -2.89 -2.08
CA GLU A 24 14.72 -3.39 -3.37
C GLU A 24 13.89 -4.59 -3.88
N GLU A 25 13.29 -5.37 -2.98
CA GLU A 25 12.41 -6.49 -3.33
C GLU A 25 10.97 -6.05 -3.63
N MET A 26 10.58 -4.85 -3.18
CA MET A 26 9.26 -4.26 -3.43
C MET A 26 9.10 -3.71 -4.86
N VAL A 27 9.43 -4.53 -5.86
CA VAL A 27 9.23 -4.21 -7.28
C VAL A 27 7.75 -4.29 -7.65
N PRO A 28 7.26 -3.55 -8.66
CA PRO A 28 5.84 -3.55 -9.03
C PRO A 28 5.26 -4.94 -9.31
N GLU A 29 6.09 -5.83 -9.85
CA GLU A 29 5.74 -7.20 -10.23
C GLU A 29 5.75 -8.17 -9.04
N ALA A 30 6.36 -7.78 -7.91
CA ALA A 30 6.47 -8.63 -6.73
C ALA A 30 5.10 -8.83 -6.09
N THR A 31 4.84 -10.07 -5.70
CA THR A 31 3.66 -10.47 -4.97
C THR A 31 3.84 -10.21 -3.47
N LEU A 32 2.79 -9.69 -2.84
CA LEU A 32 2.82 -9.43 -1.39
C LEU A 32 3.01 -10.75 -0.61
N TYR A 33 2.38 -11.83 -1.09
CA TYR A 33 2.34 -13.10 -0.36
C TYR A 33 3.55 -14.01 -0.62
N ASP A 34 3.92 -14.21 -1.88
CA ASP A 34 4.97 -15.19 -2.22
C ASP A 34 6.37 -14.56 -2.20
N ASP A 35 6.51 -13.32 -2.69
CA ASP A 35 7.82 -12.66 -2.79
C ASP A 35 8.18 -11.87 -1.53
N LEU A 36 7.22 -11.11 -0.98
CA LEU A 36 7.44 -10.31 0.24
C LEU A 36 7.09 -11.07 1.54
N GLY A 37 6.55 -12.28 1.44
CA GLY A 37 6.24 -13.11 2.60
C GLY A 37 5.15 -12.57 3.52
N LEU A 38 4.33 -11.63 3.05
CA LEU A 38 3.21 -11.08 3.82
C LEU A 38 2.05 -12.08 3.85
N ASP A 39 1.35 -12.15 4.97
CA ASP A 39 0.17 -12.99 5.10
C ASP A 39 -1.16 -12.20 4.96
N SER A 40 -2.28 -12.90 5.16
CA SER A 40 -3.60 -12.27 5.09
C SER A 40 -3.89 -11.29 6.23
N LEU A 41 -3.21 -11.42 7.37
CA LEU A 41 -3.30 -10.50 8.51
C LEU A 41 -2.45 -9.26 8.25
N ASP A 42 -1.26 -9.43 7.68
CA ASP A 42 -0.37 -8.33 7.29
C ASP A 42 -1.06 -7.38 6.30
N ALA A 43 -1.87 -7.91 5.38
CA ALA A 43 -2.68 -7.08 4.48
C ALA A 43 -3.68 -6.18 5.23
N VAL A 44 -4.20 -6.61 6.38
CA VAL A 44 -5.08 -5.80 7.25
C VAL A 44 -4.25 -4.76 8.00
N ASP A 45 -3.09 -5.13 8.53
CA ASP A 45 -2.20 -4.22 9.25
C ASP A 45 -1.64 -3.13 8.32
N MET A 46 -1.31 -3.48 7.08
CA MET A 46 -0.92 -2.54 6.02
C MET A 46 -1.95 -1.42 5.86
N VAL A 47 -3.24 -1.76 5.81
CA VAL A 47 -4.30 -0.75 5.73
C VAL A 47 -4.25 0.17 6.91
N VAL A 48 -4.20 -0.39 8.12
CA VAL A 48 -4.21 0.41 9.35
C VAL A 48 -3.02 1.37 9.39
N VAL A 49 -1.84 0.92 8.95
CA VAL A 49 -0.63 1.76 8.82
C VAL A 49 -0.86 2.87 7.79
N LEU A 50 -1.41 2.55 6.62
CA LEU A 50 -1.70 3.53 5.58
C LEU A 50 -2.72 4.58 6.05
N GLU A 51 -3.79 4.15 6.72
CA GLU A 51 -4.82 5.04 7.24
C GLU A 51 -4.27 5.99 8.31
N LYS A 52 -3.45 5.47 9.23
CA LYS A 52 -2.82 6.28 10.29
C LYS A 52 -1.76 7.23 9.76
N THR A 53 -0.92 6.76 8.83
CA THR A 53 0.24 7.51 8.34
C THR A 53 -0.16 8.58 7.34
N PHE A 54 -1.09 8.27 6.44
CA PHE A 54 -1.49 9.17 5.36
C PHE A 54 -2.86 9.82 5.60
N GLY A 55 -3.57 9.45 6.67
CA GLY A 55 -4.90 9.94 6.97
C GLY A 55 -5.95 9.49 5.96
N MET A 56 -5.65 8.44 5.18
CA MET A 56 -6.57 7.91 4.18
C MET A 56 -7.62 7.02 4.86
N LYS A 57 -8.87 7.09 4.44
CA LYS A 57 -9.87 6.07 4.78
C LYS A 57 -10.03 5.05 3.66
N VAL A 58 -9.83 3.78 3.99
CA VAL A 58 -10.16 2.67 3.10
C VAL A 58 -11.64 2.36 3.22
N THR A 59 -12.40 2.68 2.17
CA THR A 59 -13.84 2.34 2.11
C THR A 59 -14.14 1.11 1.25
N ASP A 60 -13.17 0.67 0.44
CA ASP A 60 -13.33 -0.49 -0.46
C ASP A 60 -12.56 -1.71 0.06
N GLU A 61 -13.20 -2.44 0.98
CA GLU A 61 -12.68 -3.70 1.52
C GLU A 61 -12.52 -4.79 0.45
N ALA A 62 -13.28 -4.72 -0.64
CA ALA A 62 -13.19 -5.69 -1.73
C ALA A 62 -11.93 -5.44 -2.58
N ALA A 63 -11.63 -4.17 -2.87
CA ALA A 63 -10.37 -3.79 -3.52
C ALA A 63 -9.18 -4.25 -2.69
N LEU A 64 -9.25 -4.12 -1.36
CA LEU A 64 -8.17 -4.60 -0.48
C LEU A 64 -7.88 -6.08 -0.65
N ARG A 65 -8.92 -6.92 -0.65
CA ARG A 65 -8.78 -8.37 -0.81
C ARG A 65 -8.29 -8.77 -2.20
N SER A 66 -8.38 -7.86 -3.17
CA SER A 66 -7.90 -8.06 -4.53
C SER A 66 -6.43 -7.65 -4.72
N ILE A 67 -5.82 -6.97 -3.75
CA ILE A 67 -4.40 -6.62 -3.81
C ILE A 67 -3.57 -7.91 -3.76
N ARG A 68 -2.74 -8.11 -4.78
CA ARG A 68 -1.82 -9.25 -4.87
C ARG A 68 -0.38 -8.81 -5.07
N THR A 69 -0.16 -7.72 -5.80
CA THR A 69 1.19 -7.21 -6.10
C THR A 69 1.45 -5.84 -5.47
N VAL A 70 2.71 -5.42 -5.48
CA VAL A 70 3.08 -4.05 -5.10
C VAL A 70 2.43 -3.02 -6.03
N ASP A 71 2.30 -3.33 -7.33
CA ASP A 71 1.58 -2.43 -8.27
C ASP A 71 0.10 -2.26 -7.90
N ASP A 72 -0.60 -3.34 -7.55
CA ASP A 72 -2.00 -3.28 -7.11
C ASP A 72 -2.15 -2.35 -5.90
N LEU A 73 -1.22 -2.48 -4.94
CA LEU A 73 -1.18 -1.65 -3.76
C LEU A 73 -0.93 -0.18 -4.10
N MET A 74 0.04 0.10 -4.97
CA MET A 74 0.35 1.46 -5.41
C MET A 74 -0.86 2.12 -6.09
N GLN A 75 -1.51 1.40 -7.01
CA GLN A 75 -2.72 1.88 -7.68
C GLN A 75 -3.87 2.11 -6.69
N PHE A 76 -4.02 1.23 -5.70
CA PHE A 76 -5.02 1.36 -4.66
C PHE A 76 -4.82 2.64 -3.84
N VAL A 77 -3.60 2.91 -3.37
CA VAL A 77 -3.29 4.12 -2.60
C VAL A 77 -3.49 5.39 -3.44
N ILE A 78 -3.06 5.38 -4.71
CA ILE A 78 -3.28 6.51 -5.64
C ILE A 78 -4.78 6.79 -5.80
N ARG A 79 -5.59 5.75 -5.97
CA ARG A 79 -7.05 5.88 -6.10
C ARG A 79 -7.67 6.47 -4.84
N LEU A 80 -7.34 5.94 -3.66
CA LEU A 80 -7.86 6.42 -2.38
C LEU A 80 -7.52 7.89 -2.13
N ARG A 81 -6.28 8.27 -2.44
CA ARG A 81 -5.82 9.65 -2.35
C ARG A 81 -6.60 10.57 -3.29
N ALA A 82 -6.85 10.13 -4.52
CA ALA A 82 -7.63 10.89 -5.50
C ALA A 82 -9.10 11.06 -5.07
N GLU A 83 -9.70 10.03 -4.46
CA GLU A 83 -11.06 10.08 -3.92
C GLU A 83 -11.16 11.05 -2.75
N GLN A 84 -10.18 11.05 -1.85
CA GLN A 84 -10.20 11.92 -0.67
C GLN A 84 -9.75 13.36 -0.94
N SER A 85 -8.99 13.60 -2.01
CA SER A 85 -8.74 14.97 -2.48
C SER A 85 -9.99 15.62 -3.11
N ARG A 86 -11.05 14.85 -3.39
CA ARG A 86 -12.32 15.32 -3.97
C ARG A 86 -13.44 15.45 -2.94
N ALA A 87 -13.22 15.03 -1.70
CA ALA A 87 -14.16 15.16 -0.58
C ALA A 87 -13.88 16.45 0.22
#